data_AF-U6DQX0-F1
#
_entry.id   AF-U6DQX0-F1
#
_cell.length_a   1.000
_cell.length_b   1.000
_cell.length_c   1.000
_cell.angle_alpha   90.00
_cell.angle_beta   90.00
_cell.angle_gamma   90.00
#
_symmetry.space_group_name_H-M   'P 1'
#
loop_
_entity.id
_entity.type
_entity.pdbx_description
1 polymer ?
#
loop_
_entity_poly.entity_id
_entity_poly.type
_entity_poly.pdbx_seq_one_letter_code
_entity_poly.pdbx_strand_id
1 'polypeptide(L)'
;MVPGAAGWCCLVLWLPACVAAHGLRIHDYLYFQVLSPGDIRYIFTATPAKDFGGIFHTRYEQIHLVPAEPSEACGELSNGFFIQDQIALVERGGCSFLSKTRVVQEHGG
;
A
#
# COMPACT_ATOMS: atom_id res chain seq x y z
N MET A 1 40.38 5.74 -64.83
CA MET A 1 39.93 4.32 -64.85
C MET A 1 38.97 4.12 -63.70
N VAL A 2 37.69 3.88 -64.00
CA VAL A 2 36.69 3.22 -63.13
C VAL A 2 36.62 1.79 -63.71
N PRO A 3 36.52 0.66 -62.95
CA PRO A 3 35.46 0.42 -61.95
C PRO A 3 35.82 -0.48 -60.75
N GLY A 4 34.88 -0.63 -59.81
CA GLY A 4 34.86 -1.78 -58.88
C GLY A 4 34.11 -1.56 -57.57
N ALA A 5 32.79 -1.76 -57.59
CA ALA A 5 31.90 -1.72 -56.43
C ALA A 5 32.00 -2.97 -55.54
N ALA A 6 31.83 -2.81 -54.21
CA ALA A 6 31.28 -3.75 -53.20
C ALA A 6 31.69 -3.23 -51.81
N GLY A 7 30.91 -3.22 -50.74
CA GLY A 7 29.51 -3.50 -50.45
C GLY A 7 29.15 -2.68 -49.20
N TRP A 8 27.98 -2.06 -49.20
CA TRP A 8 26.81 -2.53 -48.46
C TRP A 8 26.82 -2.19 -46.97
N CYS A 9 25.90 -1.28 -46.64
CA CYS A 9 25.00 -1.31 -45.49
C CYS A 9 25.62 -1.65 -44.13
N CYS A 10 25.91 -0.62 -43.35
CA CYS A 10 25.65 -0.63 -41.89
C CYS A 10 25.55 0.80 -41.32
N LEU A 11 25.02 1.75 -42.11
CA LEU A 11 24.29 2.87 -41.54
C LEU A 11 22.86 2.38 -41.35
N VAL A 12 22.27 2.71 -40.21
CA VAL A 12 20.88 2.44 -39.77
C VAL A 12 20.81 1.35 -38.68
N LEU A 13 20.36 1.80 -37.49
CA LEU A 13 19.84 1.07 -36.32
C LEU A 13 20.83 0.69 -35.20
N TRP A 14 21.30 1.66 -34.41
CA TRP A 14 21.79 1.37 -33.05
C TRP A 14 21.33 2.43 -32.02
N LEU A 15 20.02 2.69 -31.98
CA LEU A 15 19.26 3.06 -30.78
C LEU A 15 17.83 2.54 -31.05
N PRO A 16 17.18 1.79 -30.14
CA PRO A 16 16.91 2.27 -28.77
C PRO A 16 16.78 1.14 -27.72
N ALA A 17 17.78 0.97 -26.83
CA ALA A 17 17.65 0.01 -25.72
C ALA A 17 17.55 0.66 -24.33
N CYS A 18 17.53 1.99 -24.23
CA CYS A 18 17.60 2.68 -22.94
C CYS A 18 16.25 3.25 -22.43
N VAL A 19 15.16 3.17 -23.20
CA VAL A 19 13.89 3.85 -22.82
C VAL A 19 12.85 2.90 -22.20
N ALA A 20 13.09 1.59 -22.19
CA ALA A 20 12.10 0.60 -21.71
C ALA A 20 12.18 0.26 -20.21
N ALA A 21 12.87 1.06 -19.39
CA ALA A 21 13.04 0.79 -17.95
C ALA A 21 12.42 1.86 -17.03
N HIS A 22 11.45 2.66 -17.53
CA HIS A 22 10.59 3.42 -16.63
C HIS A 22 9.64 2.43 -15.94
N GLY A 23 10.01 2.09 -14.71
CA GLY A 23 9.39 1.06 -13.89
C GLY A 23 7.87 1.09 -13.94
N LEU A 24 7.30 -0.04 -14.36
CA LEU A 24 5.93 -0.41 -14.07
C LEU A 24 5.76 -0.44 -12.55
N ARG A 25 5.31 0.67 -11.98
CA ARG A 25 4.91 0.74 -10.58
C ARG A 25 3.54 0.05 -10.49
N ILE A 26 3.53 -1.21 -10.11
CA ILE A 26 2.31 -1.93 -9.76
C ILE A 26 1.84 -1.31 -8.45
N HIS A 27 0.75 -0.53 -8.50
CA HIS A 27 0.06 -0.10 -7.29
C HIS A 27 -0.90 -1.20 -6.90
N ASP A 28 -0.58 -1.93 -5.84
CA ASP A 28 -1.53 -2.84 -5.22
C ASP A 28 -2.59 -2.00 -4.49
N TYR A 29 -3.78 -1.92 -5.09
CA TYR A 29 -4.93 -1.28 -4.47
C TYR A 29 -5.54 -2.23 -3.44
N LEU A 30 -5.63 -1.76 -2.20
CA LEU A 30 -6.40 -2.46 -1.18
C LEU A 30 -7.81 -1.89 -1.14
N TYR A 31 -8.77 -2.76 -0.86
CA TYR A 31 -10.16 -2.39 -0.71
C TYR A 31 -10.71 -2.99 0.56
N PHE A 32 -11.54 -2.23 1.27
CA PHE A 32 -12.35 -2.75 2.35
C PHE A 32 -13.79 -2.31 2.17
N GLN A 33 -14.72 -3.13 2.62
CA GLN A 33 -16.15 -2.87 2.52
C GLN A 33 -16.73 -2.74 3.91
N VAL A 34 -17.49 -1.67 4.15
CA VAL A 34 -18.29 -1.56 5.36
C VAL A 34 -19.54 -2.44 5.20
N LEU A 35 -19.65 -3.49 5.99
CA LEU A 35 -20.78 -4.44 5.91
C LEU A 35 -22.03 -3.92 6.64
N SER A 36 -21.82 -3.20 7.76
CA SER A 36 -22.85 -2.68 8.65
C SER A 36 -22.36 -1.41 9.37
N PRO A 37 -23.25 -0.44 9.69
CA PRO A 37 -24.67 -0.39 9.34
C PRO A 37 -24.89 -0.06 7.85
N GLY A 38 -26.10 -0.33 7.34
CA GLY A 38 -26.39 -0.34 5.89
C GLY A 38 -26.37 1.03 5.22
N ASP A 39 -26.56 2.10 6.00
CA ASP A 39 -26.54 3.51 5.61
C ASP A 39 -25.15 4.02 5.19
N ILE A 40 -24.07 3.41 5.69
CA ILE A 40 -22.68 3.73 5.32
C ILE A 40 -22.00 2.59 4.56
N ARG A 41 -22.77 1.62 4.06
CA ARG A 41 -22.26 0.48 3.29
C ARG A 41 -21.66 0.97 1.98
N TYR A 42 -20.34 0.92 1.90
CA TYR A 42 -19.59 1.30 0.71
C TYR A 42 -18.26 0.55 0.62
N ILE A 43 -17.66 0.52 -0.57
CA ILE A 43 -16.33 -0.05 -0.81
C ILE A 43 -15.33 1.10 -0.86
N PHE A 44 -14.41 1.12 0.10
CA PHE A 44 -13.38 2.13 0.21
C PHE A 44 -12.05 1.60 -0.33
N THR A 45 -11.30 2.50 -0.95
CA THR A 45 -9.91 2.26 -1.34
C THR A 45 -8.99 2.57 -0.17
N ALA A 46 -8.05 1.68 0.11
CA ALA A 46 -6.96 1.88 1.05
C ALA A 46 -5.62 1.78 0.30
N THR A 47 -4.68 2.60 0.73
CA THR A 47 -3.30 2.58 0.22
C THR A 47 -2.41 2.05 1.33
N PRO A 48 -1.78 0.87 1.17
CA PRO A 48 -0.83 0.38 2.16
C PRO A 48 0.36 1.33 2.27
N ALA A 49 0.99 1.34 3.45
CA ALA A 49 2.23 2.09 3.63
C ALA A 49 3.32 1.51 2.72
N LYS A 50 4.11 2.40 2.12
CA LYS A 50 5.13 2.03 1.16
C LYS A 50 6.32 1.29 1.80
N ASP A 51 6.69 1.73 3.01
CA ASP A 51 7.98 1.40 3.60
C ASP A 51 7.86 0.58 4.91
N PHE A 52 6.64 0.23 5.34
CA PHE A 52 6.39 -0.56 6.56
C PHE A 52 5.06 -1.32 6.50
N GLY A 53 4.92 -2.34 7.36
CA GLY A 53 3.75 -3.22 7.44
C GLY A 53 4.00 -4.61 6.86
N GLY A 54 2.93 -5.41 6.79
CA GLY A 54 2.92 -6.74 6.20
C GLY A 54 2.38 -6.77 4.77
N ILE A 55 2.41 -7.96 4.16
CA ILE A 55 1.83 -8.18 2.82
C ILE A 55 0.40 -8.70 2.97
N PHE A 56 -0.53 -8.09 2.25
CA PHE A 56 -1.95 -8.46 2.25
C PHE A 56 -2.25 -9.54 1.21
N HIS A 57 -2.02 -10.81 1.57
CA HIS A 57 -2.35 -11.95 0.71
C HIS A 57 -3.70 -12.60 1.01
N THR A 58 -4.26 -12.33 2.18
CA THR A 58 -5.47 -12.97 2.69
C THR A 58 -6.62 -11.98 2.69
N ARG A 59 -7.80 -12.43 2.26
CA ARG A 59 -9.04 -11.70 2.42
C ARG A 59 -9.63 -12.01 3.79
N TYR A 60 -9.89 -10.97 4.58
CA TYR A 60 -10.62 -11.10 5.84
C TYR A 60 -12.12 -10.88 5.59
N GLU A 61 -12.95 -11.75 6.15
CA GLU A 61 -14.41 -11.60 6.16
C GLU A 61 -14.87 -11.29 7.58
N GLN A 62 -15.75 -10.30 7.74
CA GLN A 62 -16.39 -9.96 9.01
C GLN A 62 -15.43 -9.52 10.15
N ILE A 63 -14.41 -8.72 9.82
CA ILE A 63 -13.56 -8.06 10.81
C ILE A 63 -14.17 -6.74 11.29
N HIS A 64 -13.99 -6.40 12.57
CA HIS A 64 -14.49 -5.15 13.13
C HIS A 64 -13.49 -4.01 12.94
N LEU A 65 -14.03 -2.81 12.68
CA LEU A 65 -13.28 -1.56 12.72
C LEU A 65 -13.48 -0.94 14.10
N VAL A 66 -12.45 -0.99 14.95
CA VAL A 66 -12.51 -0.61 16.36
C VAL A 66 -11.80 0.73 16.56
N PRO A 67 -12.48 1.79 17.04
CA PRO A 67 -11.82 3.07 17.31
C PRO A 67 -10.79 2.92 18.43
N ALA A 68 -9.58 3.45 18.25
CA ALA A 68 -8.55 3.43 19.28
C ALA A 68 -8.85 4.43 20.41
N GLU A 69 -8.44 4.09 21.64
CA GLU A 69 -8.49 4.99 22.79
C GLU A 69 -7.11 5.06 23.45
N PRO A 70 -6.42 6.21 23.44
CA PRO A 70 -6.81 7.49 22.82
C PRO A 70 -6.87 7.45 21.29
N SER A 71 -7.71 8.30 20.68
CA SER A 71 -7.97 8.29 19.22
C SER A 71 -6.72 8.46 18.36
N GLU A 72 -5.71 9.15 18.89
CA GLU A 72 -4.44 9.38 18.21
C GLU A 72 -3.44 8.22 18.33
N ALA A 73 -3.65 7.24 19.22
CA ALA A 73 -2.76 6.08 19.43
C ALA A 73 -1.25 6.42 19.55
N CYS A 74 -0.91 7.59 20.12
CA CYS A 74 0.48 8.01 20.31
C CYS A 74 1.10 7.50 21.62
N GLY A 75 0.30 6.82 22.45
CA GLY A 75 0.70 6.23 23.73
C GLY A 75 -0.07 4.93 23.98
N GLU A 76 -0.08 4.46 25.23
CA GLU A 76 -0.75 3.22 25.61
C GLU A 76 -2.27 3.25 25.31
N LEU A 77 -2.81 2.13 24.80
CA LEU A 77 -4.22 2.02 24.43
C LEU A 77 -5.04 1.45 25.59
N SER A 78 -6.04 2.19 26.06
CA SER A 78 -6.94 1.73 27.13
C SER A 78 -7.84 0.59 26.70
N ASN A 79 -8.15 0.52 25.40
CA ASN A 79 -9.06 -0.46 24.81
C ASN A 79 -8.33 -1.51 23.94
N GLY A 80 -7.03 -1.71 24.16
CA GLY A 80 -6.20 -2.64 23.37
C GLY A 80 -6.76 -4.06 23.29
N PHE A 81 -7.46 -4.53 24.33
CA PHE A 81 -8.14 -5.83 24.31
C PHE A 81 -9.19 -5.97 23.20
N PHE A 82 -9.90 -4.90 22.85
CA PHE A 82 -10.88 -4.92 21.76
C PHE A 82 -10.24 -4.84 20.37
N ILE A 83 -8.98 -4.39 20.30
CA ILE A 83 -8.24 -4.21 19.05
C ILE A 83 -7.58 -5.51 18.60
N GLN A 84 -7.35 -6.44 19.53
CA GLN A 84 -6.73 -7.72 19.24
C GLN A 84 -7.49 -8.48 18.13
N ASP A 85 -6.76 -8.84 17.06
CA ASP A 85 -7.28 -9.51 15.86
C ASP A 85 -8.36 -8.70 15.10
N GLN A 86 -8.48 -7.39 15.36
CA GLN A 86 -9.39 -6.45 14.69
C GLN A 86 -8.62 -5.34 13.96
N ILE A 87 -9.32 -4.52 13.17
CA ILE A 87 -8.71 -3.34 12.53
C ILE A 87 -8.91 -2.13 13.44
N ALA A 88 -7.82 -1.51 13.89
CA ALA A 88 -7.89 -0.26 14.64
C ALA A 88 -8.17 0.95 13.73
N LEU A 89 -9.14 1.79 14.11
CA LEU A 89 -9.39 3.10 13.52
C LEU A 89 -8.69 4.16 14.38
N VAL A 90 -7.70 4.82 13.79
CA VAL A 90 -6.86 5.83 14.46
C VAL A 90 -6.98 7.16 13.73
N GLU A 91 -7.13 8.24 14.49
CA GLU A 91 -7.19 9.60 13.97
C GLU A 91 -5.80 10.12 13.57
N ARG A 92 -5.80 11.09 12.65
CA ARG A 92 -4.59 11.73 12.16
C ARG A 92 -4.23 12.92 13.02
N GLY A 93 -3.03 12.89 13.58
CA GLY A 93 -2.49 13.95 14.42
C GLY A 93 -1.44 13.39 15.39
N GLY A 94 -0.95 14.24 16.30
CA GLY A 94 -0.14 13.86 17.47
C GLY A 94 1.27 13.31 17.22
N CYS A 95 1.40 12.28 16.39
CA CYS A 95 2.62 11.53 16.13
C CYS A 95 2.64 10.92 14.71
N SER A 96 3.74 10.27 14.35
CA SER A 96 3.92 9.67 13.02
C SER A 96 3.05 8.43 12.80
N PHE A 97 2.74 8.11 11.53
CA PHE A 97 2.03 6.86 11.20
C PHE A 97 2.76 5.61 11.72
N LEU A 98 4.09 5.59 11.66
CA LEU A 98 4.90 4.49 12.17
C LEU A 98 4.73 4.31 13.69
N SER A 99 4.66 5.42 14.43
CA SER A 99 4.42 5.39 15.88
C SER A 99 3.05 4.79 16.19
N LYS A 100 2.02 5.22 15.45
CA LYS A 100 0.64 4.71 15.60
C LYS A 100 0.57 3.21 15.30
N THR A 101 1.14 2.76 14.17
CA THR A 101 1.10 1.34 13.81
C THR A 101 1.88 0.46 14.78
N ARG A 102 2.99 0.95 15.33
CA ARG A 102 3.72 0.23 16.37
C ARG A 102 2.86 0.00 17.62
N VAL A 103 2.22 1.06 18.12
CA VAL A 103 1.37 0.99 19.32
C VAL A 103 0.19 0.03 19.11
N VAL A 104 -0.47 0.09 17.96
CA VAL A 104 -1.58 -0.81 17.61
C VAL A 104 -1.09 -2.26 17.53
N GLN A 105 0.05 -2.50 16.87
CA GLN A 105 0.63 -3.84 16.72
C GLN A 105 1.03 -4.46 18.07
N GLU A 106 1.50 -3.67 19.03
CA GLU A 106 1.79 -4.14 20.40
C GLU A 106 0.55 -4.73 21.11
N HIS A 107 -0.67 -4.41 20.64
CA HIS A 107 -1.94 -4.93 21.15
C HIS A 107 -2.59 -5.97 20.22
N GLY A 108 -1.88 -6.44 19.19
CA GLY A 108 -2.37 -7.47 18.27
C GLY A 108 -3.31 -6.97 17.18
N GLY A 109 -3.29 -5.67 16.87
CA GLY A 109 -3.96 -5.09 15.71
C GLY A 109 -3.04 -4.83 14.51
#